data_AF-A0AAX4JB31-F1
#
_entry.id   AF-A0AAX4JB31-F1
#
_cell.length_a   1.000
_cell.length_b   1.000
_cell.length_c   1.000
_cell.angle_alpha   90.00
_cell.angle_beta   90.00
_cell.angle_gamma   90.00
#
_symmetry.space_group_name_H-M   'P 1'
#
loop_
_entity.id
_entity.type
_entity.pdbx_description
1 polymer ?
#
loop_
_entity_poly.entity_id
_entity_poly.type
_entity_poly.pdbx_seq_one_letter_code
_entity_poly.pdbx_strand_id
1 'polypeptide(L)'
;MNAIVFAKILLAFALTGLLFFLLQLFKYYIRELKQHNDARDNDCEMFLKEKRFYQEIKSKYPTTQSKKFKIYVDRNNVLKSSFDQIMKLRSSDLLPNNNIIISFKNEEGIDQGAITREWITLILSIIFSPEIKLFYSPGDDVTKMIPGCTHVTNVDKLIYYRFLGRILGRMLVSKVNANVSFHEIVWKHMLEIPINMSDFEKLDLVLYKNLLSLREHSENLQELKLTFEIEDVELIQNGKNIIVDESNLDLYIEEYLKHKYISKIKIQCDEIKLGINDVIPGGLINKFTYDHLKSLFCGLDNIDVADWIKNTRYDGFTINDQIIIWFWEIIKNFTEDEKKLLLHFVTGSNRLPMRGFRDLSGSGVYLGRFTIRKIESDNDKKFPIVKSCLNMLLLPEYSSKEVLKEKILYAIHNCAEGFALR
;
A
#
# COMPACT_ATOMS: atom_id res chain seq x y z
N MET A 1 -64.52 3.98 21.60
CA MET A 1 -63.10 4.24 21.91
C MET A 1 -62.69 5.47 21.12
N ASN A 2 -62.40 6.60 21.80
CA ASN A 2 -62.33 7.93 21.18
C ASN A 2 -61.19 8.06 20.17
N ALA A 3 -61.46 8.66 19.00
CA ALA A 3 -60.47 8.95 17.95
C ALA A 3 -59.24 9.73 18.47
N ILE A 4 -59.41 10.51 19.54
CA ILE A 4 -58.33 11.22 20.25
C ILE A 4 -57.34 10.26 20.92
N VAL A 5 -57.81 9.11 21.43
CA VAL A 5 -56.94 8.09 22.04
C VAL A 5 -56.13 7.38 20.95
N PHE A 6 -56.74 7.07 19.81
CA PHE A 6 -56.05 6.45 18.68
C PHE A 6 -55.00 7.38 18.04
N ALA A 7 -55.32 8.66 17.90
CA ALA A 7 -54.38 9.67 17.43
C ALA A 7 -53.20 9.87 18.40
N LYS A 8 -53.45 9.86 19.73
CA LYS A 8 -52.39 9.92 20.75
C LYS A 8 -51.47 8.69 20.71
N ILE A 9 -52.04 7.50 20.47
CA ILE A 9 -51.27 6.25 20.34
C ILE A 9 -50.41 6.29 19.07
N LEU A 10 -50.97 6.69 17.92
CA LEU A 10 -50.21 6.86 16.67
C LEU A 10 -49.10 7.90 16.78
N LEU A 11 -49.36 9.04 17.45
CA LEU A 11 -48.34 10.07 17.69
C LEU A 11 -47.22 9.55 18.60
N ALA A 12 -47.56 8.77 19.63
CA ALA A 12 -46.59 8.14 20.53
C ALA A 12 -45.74 7.07 19.81
N PHE A 13 -46.33 6.26 18.91
CA PHE A 13 -45.59 5.31 18.07
C PHE A 13 -44.69 6.02 17.04
N ALA A 14 -45.15 7.13 16.45
CA ALA A 14 -44.34 7.92 15.53
C ALA A 14 -43.17 8.63 16.24
N LEU A 15 -43.39 9.19 17.44
CA LEU A 15 -42.36 9.85 18.25
C LEU A 15 -41.32 8.84 18.78
N THR A 16 -41.74 7.65 19.18
CA THR A 16 -40.82 6.59 19.62
C THR A 16 -40.00 6.01 18.45
N GLY A 17 -40.61 5.83 17.28
CA GLY A 17 -39.91 5.45 16.05
C GLY A 17 -38.89 6.50 15.60
N LEU A 18 -39.25 7.78 15.63
CA LEU A 18 -38.35 8.90 15.31
C LEU A 18 -37.19 8.98 16.31
N LEU A 19 -37.47 8.84 17.60
CA LEU A 19 -36.45 8.84 18.65
C LEU A 19 -35.48 7.67 18.51
N PHE A 20 -35.99 6.48 18.18
CA PHE A 20 -35.17 5.29 17.92
C PHE A 20 -34.25 5.49 16.71
N PHE A 21 -34.77 6.06 15.62
CA PHE A 21 -33.99 6.37 14.41
C PHE A 21 -32.92 7.43 14.68
N LEU A 22 -33.26 8.51 15.40
CA LEU A 22 -32.30 9.55 15.80
C LEU A 22 -31.21 9.00 16.73
N LEU A 23 -31.55 8.07 17.64
CA LEU A 23 -30.56 7.39 18.48
C LEU A 23 -29.62 6.49 17.67
N GLN A 24 -30.11 5.83 16.60
CA GLN A 24 -29.24 5.06 15.71
C GLN A 24 -28.30 5.97 14.90
N LEU A 25 -28.82 7.08 14.35
CA LEU A 25 -28.00 8.08 13.67
C LEU A 25 -26.95 8.71 14.61
N PHE A 26 -27.32 9.00 15.85
CA PHE A 26 -26.40 9.54 16.84
C PHE A 26 -25.32 8.53 17.24
N LYS A 27 -25.69 7.25 17.42
CA LYS A 27 -24.71 6.16 17.66
C LYS A 27 -23.78 5.96 16.47
N TYR A 28 -24.30 6.02 15.25
CA TYR A 28 -23.51 5.97 14.01
C TYR A 28 -22.52 7.15 13.96
N TYR A 29 -23.01 8.38 14.18
CA TYR A 29 -22.18 9.59 14.17
C TYR A 29 -21.11 9.60 15.26
N ILE A 30 -21.40 9.10 16.47
CA ILE A 30 -20.39 8.92 17.52
C ILE A 30 -19.34 7.88 17.11
N ARG A 31 -19.73 6.78 16.43
CA ARG A 31 -18.77 5.80 15.92
C ARG A 31 -17.85 6.40 14.86
N GLU A 32 -18.41 7.16 13.91
CA GLU A 32 -17.65 7.90 12.89
C GLU A 32 -16.68 8.90 13.52
N LEU A 33 -17.14 9.69 14.50
CA LEU A 33 -16.28 10.66 15.22
C LEU A 33 -15.15 9.98 16.00
N LYS A 34 -15.43 8.82 16.63
CA LYS A 34 -14.40 8.03 17.31
C LYS A 34 -13.38 7.48 16.33
N GLN A 35 -13.83 6.86 15.24
CA GLN A 35 -12.94 6.35 14.19
C GLN A 35 -12.08 7.46 13.58
N HIS A 36 -12.63 8.66 13.37
CA HIS A 36 -11.88 9.80 12.84
C HIS A 36 -10.87 10.37 13.86
N ASN A 37 -11.16 10.33 15.17
CA ASN A 37 -10.20 10.73 16.20
C ASN A 37 -9.08 9.69 16.35
N ASP A 38 -9.43 8.41 16.41
CA ASP A 38 -8.47 7.30 16.50
C ASP A 38 -7.54 7.29 15.27
N ALA A 39 -8.06 7.58 14.07
CA ALA A 39 -7.24 7.72 12.86
C ALA A 39 -6.24 8.88 12.96
N ARG A 40 -6.67 10.06 13.45
CA ARG A 40 -5.79 11.23 13.61
C ARG A 40 -4.69 11.00 14.65
N ASP A 41 -5.02 10.34 15.76
CA ASP A 41 -4.04 10.03 16.81
C ASP A 41 -3.03 8.97 16.32
N ASN A 42 -3.50 7.95 15.58
CA ASN A 42 -2.64 6.96 14.94
C ASN A 42 -1.68 7.59 13.91
N ASP A 43 -2.17 8.51 13.08
CA ASP A 43 -1.34 9.23 12.11
C ASP A 43 -0.22 10.01 12.82
N CYS A 44 -0.55 10.68 13.93
CA CYS A 44 0.41 11.43 14.73
C CYS A 44 1.49 10.52 15.36
N GLU A 45 1.11 9.37 15.90
CA GLU A 45 2.04 8.39 16.44
C GLU A 45 2.97 7.82 15.35
N MET A 46 2.40 7.50 14.20
CA MET A 46 3.11 6.99 13.03
C MET A 46 4.18 7.98 12.57
N PHE A 47 3.88 9.29 12.55
CA PHE A 47 4.87 10.35 12.24
C PHE A 47 6.02 10.43 13.23
N LEU A 48 5.72 10.30 14.52
CA LEU A 48 6.75 10.35 15.56
C LEU A 48 7.67 9.12 15.47
N LYS A 49 7.11 7.94 15.20
CA LYS A 49 7.87 6.70 14.97
C LYS A 49 8.78 6.82 13.76
N GLU A 50 8.28 7.30 12.62
CA GLU A 50 9.07 7.55 11.42
C GLU A 50 10.22 8.54 11.70
N LYS A 51 9.92 9.66 12.37
CA LYS A 51 10.93 10.68 12.70
C LYS A 51 12.05 10.09 13.57
N ARG A 52 11.69 9.32 14.60
CA ARG A 52 12.66 8.65 15.49
C ARG A 52 13.52 7.64 14.72
N PHE A 53 12.91 6.86 13.82
CA PHE A 53 13.63 5.90 12.98
C PHE A 53 14.71 6.58 12.12
N TYR A 54 14.38 7.66 11.41
CA TYR A 54 15.38 8.36 10.60
C TYR A 54 16.43 9.12 11.43
N GLN A 55 16.06 9.59 12.63
CA GLN A 55 17.03 10.16 13.57
C GLN A 55 18.04 9.10 14.03
N GLU A 56 17.57 7.88 14.33
CA GLU A 56 18.43 6.77 14.73
C GLU A 56 19.35 6.32 13.58
N ILE A 57 18.83 6.22 12.35
CA ILE A 57 19.65 5.95 11.16
C ILE A 57 20.75 7.01 11.01
N LYS A 58 20.39 8.30 11.09
CA LYS A 58 21.36 9.40 10.95
C LYS A 58 22.41 9.41 12.06
N SER A 59 22.02 9.00 13.27
CA SER A 59 22.92 8.90 14.43
C SER A 59 23.90 7.74 14.27
N LYS A 60 23.42 6.55 13.89
CA LYS A 60 24.25 5.35 13.71
C LYS A 60 25.13 5.40 12.47
N TYR A 61 24.66 6.06 11.41
CA TYR A 61 25.33 6.11 10.11
C TYR A 61 25.53 7.56 9.66
N PRO A 62 26.51 8.28 10.24
CA PRO A 62 26.82 9.66 9.85
C PRO A 62 27.41 9.72 8.43
N THR A 63 27.10 10.80 7.70
CA THR A 63 27.49 11.01 6.29
C THR A 63 28.93 11.47 6.09
N THR A 64 29.71 11.62 7.16
CA THR A 64 31.10 12.13 7.14
C THR A 64 32.07 11.27 6.32
N GLN A 65 31.73 10.00 6.03
CA GLN A 65 32.51 9.09 5.17
C GLN A 65 31.66 8.43 4.07
N SER A 66 30.70 9.17 3.50
CA SER A 66 29.79 8.62 2.47
C SER A 66 30.52 8.26 1.17
N LYS A 67 30.38 7.01 0.74
CA LYS A 67 30.79 6.55 -0.59
C LYS A 67 29.64 6.72 -1.59
N LYS A 68 29.98 6.91 -2.87
CA LYS A 68 29.01 6.98 -3.97
C LYS A 68 29.17 5.74 -4.85
N PHE A 69 28.08 5.04 -5.10
CA PHE A 69 28.00 3.89 -5.99
C PHE A 69 27.03 4.20 -7.12
N LYS A 70 27.47 4.11 -8.37
CA LYS A 70 26.61 4.36 -9.53
C LYS A 70 26.15 3.03 -10.12
N ILE A 71 24.84 2.91 -10.32
CA ILE A 71 24.18 1.72 -10.88
C ILE A 71 23.63 2.10 -12.25
N TYR A 72 24.11 1.41 -13.29
CA TYR A 72 23.71 1.67 -14.67
C TYR A 72 22.60 0.71 -15.09
N VAL A 73 21.40 1.25 -15.32
CA VAL A 73 20.20 0.45 -15.60
C VAL A 73 19.89 0.50 -17.09
N ASP A 74 19.67 -0.68 -17.66
CA ASP A 74 19.22 -0.83 -19.04
C ASP A 74 17.69 -0.92 -19.08
N ARG A 75 16.99 -0.01 -19.77
CA ARG A 75 15.51 -0.04 -19.83
C ARG A 75 14.97 -1.33 -20.44
N ASN A 76 15.70 -1.95 -21.35
CA ASN A 76 15.28 -3.22 -21.96
C ASN A 76 15.53 -4.42 -21.06
N ASN A 77 16.33 -4.25 -19.99
CA ASN A 77 16.67 -5.33 -19.07
C ASN A 77 16.88 -4.82 -17.65
N VAL A 78 15.85 -4.15 -17.12
CA VAL A 78 15.90 -3.45 -15.83
C VAL A 78 16.28 -4.40 -14.70
N LEU A 79 15.61 -5.55 -14.62
CA LEU A 79 15.84 -6.51 -13.55
C LEU A 79 17.28 -7.04 -13.57
N LYS A 80 17.77 -7.56 -14.69
CA LYS A 80 19.10 -8.17 -14.77
C LYS A 80 20.21 -7.16 -14.54
N SER A 81 20.14 -6.00 -15.21
CA SER A 81 21.16 -4.94 -15.09
C SER A 81 21.25 -4.41 -13.65
N SER A 82 20.11 -4.31 -12.95
CA SER A 82 20.07 -3.91 -11.54
C SER A 82 20.58 -5.02 -10.62
N PHE A 83 20.08 -6.25 -10.80
CA PHE A 83 20.46 -7.41 -10.00
C PHE A 83 21.97 -7.64 -10.01
N ASP A 84 22.58 -7.67 -11.19
CA ASP A 84 24.01 -7.96 -11.35
C ASP A 84 24.92 -6.94 -10.67
N GLN A 85 24.46 -5.70 -10.50
CA GLN A 85 25.25 -4.63 -9.85
C GLN A 85 24.96 -4.55 -8.35
N ILE A 86 23.69 -4.58 -7.94
CA ILE A 86 23.28 -4.47 -6.54
C ILE A 86 23.73 -5.70 -5.73
N MET A 87 23.68 -6.90 -6.31
CA MET A 87 24.08 -8.12 -5.61
C MET A 87 25.60 -8.24 -5.45
N LYS A 88 26.40 -7.55 -6.27
CA LYS A 88 27.86 -7.47 -6.12
C LYS A 88 28.30 -6.54 -4.98
N LEU A 89 27.45 -5.61 -4.56
CA LEU A 89 27.75 -4.72 -3.45
C LEU A 89 27.79 -5.51 -2.13
N ARG A 90 28.76 -5.18 -1.28
CA ARG A 90 28.85 -5.72 0.08
C ARG A 90 27.84 -4.99 0.96
N SER A 91 27.43 -5.59 2.08
CA SER A 91 26.53 -4.92 3.03
C SER A 91 27.13 -3.60 3.55
N SER A 92 28.46 -3.49 3.68
CA SER A 92 29.16 -2.24 4.01
C SER A 92 28.99 -1.12 2.97
N ASP A 93 28.78 -1.48 1.69
CA ASP A 93 28.58 -0.53 0.60
C ASP A 93 27.12 -0.06 0.54
N LEU A 94 26.20 -0.90 0.99
CA LEU A 94 24.75 -0.66 1.00
C LEU A 94 24.25 0.20 2.18
N LEU A 95 25.10 0.43 3.20
CA LEU A 95 24.75 1.15 4.42
C LEU A 95 24.06 2.50 4.16
N PRO A 96 23.24 3.00 5.10
CA PRO A 96 22.38 4.15 4.87
C PRO A 96 23.12 5.46 4.56
N ASN A 97 24.35 5.59 5.03
CA ASN A 97 25.20 6.75 4.80
C ASN A 97 25.85 6.77 3.42
N ASN A 98 25.87 5.65 2.69
CA ASN A 98 26.36 5.60 1.32
C ASN A 98 25.25 5.95 0.32
N ASN A 99 25.64 6.62 -0.75
CA ASN A 99 24.74 7.08 -1.79
C ASN A 99 24.77 6.11 -2.99
N ILE A 100 23.61 5.55 -3.31
CA ILE A 100 23.42 4.72 -4.50
C ILE A 100 22.71 5.58 -5.54
N ILE A 101 23.40 5.86 -6.64
CA ILE A 101 22.98 6.76 -7.70
C ILE A 101 22.53 5.91 -8.88
N ILE A 102 21.28 6.04 -9.28
CA ILE A 102 20.71 5.30 -10.40
C ILE A 102 20.87 6.13 -11.68
N SER A 103 21.26 5.46 -12.77
CA SER A 103 21.45 6.08 -14.09
C SER A 103 20.93 5.14 -15.16
N PHE A 104 19.87 5.53 -15.87
CA PHE A 104 19.47 4.82 -17.09
C PHE A 104 20.53 5.05 -18.17
N LYS A 105 20.86 4.00 -18.93
CA LYS A 105 21.85 4.09 -20.01
C LYS A 105 21.37 5.08 -21.07
N ASN A 106 22.26 5.94 -21.54
CA ASN A 106 22.02 6.96 -22.56
C ASN A 106 20.97 8.02 -22.19
N GLU A 107 20.65 8.18 -20.89
CA GLU A 107 19.73 9.19 -20.40
C GLU A 107 20.44 10.14 -19.43
N GLU A 108 20.22 11.44 -19.61
CA GLU A 108 20.69 12.44 -18.64
C GLU A 108 19.73 12.50 -17.46
N GLY A 109 20.21 12.01 -16.32
CA GLY A 109 19.44 12.03 -15.08
C GLY A 109 19.55 13.36 -14.34
N ILE A 110 18.53 14.21 -14.43
CA ILE A 110 18.51 15.51 -13.72
C ILE A 110 18.11 15.33 -12.25
N ASP A 111 17.12 14.46 -11.97
CA ASP A 111 16.62 14.22 -10.61
C ASP A 111 16.80 12.78 -10.16
N GLN A 112 17.72 12.59 -9.21
CA GLN A 112 17.98 11.29 -8.62
C GLN A 112 16.80 10.74 -7.80
N GLY A 113 15.93 11.59 -7.24
CA GLY A 113 14.75 11.14 -6.50
C GLY A 113 13.73 10.47 -7.42
N ALA A 114 13.34 11.14 -8.49
CA ALA A 114 12.43 10.61 -9.51
C ALA A 114 12.99 9.37 -10.21
N ILE A 115 14.26 9.39 -10.61
CA ILE A 115 14.90 8.24 -11.27
C ILE A 115 14.91 7.03 -10.35
N THR A 116 15.22 7.23 -9.06
CA THR A 116 15.19 6.14 -8.07
C THR A 116 13.78 5.59 -7.90
N ARG A 117 12.76 6.46 -7.83
CA ARG A 117 11.35 6.04 -7.75
C ARG A 117 10.92 5.26 -8.97
N GLU A 118 11.20 5.76 -10.17
CA GLU A 118 10.89 5.07 -11.42
C GLU A 118 11.56 3.70 -11.48
N TRP A 119 12.85 3.63 -11.17
CA TRP A 119 13.62 2.39 -11.13
C TRP A 119 13.04 1.37 -10.15
N ILE A 120 12.69 1.79 -8.93
CA ILE A 120 12.04 0.92 -7.94
C ILE A 120 10.70 0.43 -8.46
N THR A 121 9.86 1.32 -9.01
CA THR A 121 8.55 0.95 -9.55
C THR A 121 8.68 -0.09 -10.67
N LEU A 122 9.65 0.08 -11.59
CA LEU A 122 9.93 -0.88 -12.66
C LEU A 122 10.43 -2.23 -12.10
N ILE A 123 11.28 -2.22 -11.07
CA ILE A 123 11.71 -3.47 -10.44
C ILE A 123 10.52 -4.18 -9.78
N LEU A 124 9.71 -3.47 -9.01
CA LEU A 124 8.58 -4.06 -8.30
C LEU A 124 7.54 -4.61 -9.28
N SER A 125 7.24 -3.92 -10.38
CA SER A 125 6.32 -4.41 -11.40
C SER A 125 6.80 -5.71 -12.05
N ILE A 126 8.11 -5.86 -12.27
CA ILE A 126 8.70 -7.09 -12.80
C ILE A 126 8.72 -8.19 -11.73
N ILE A 127 9.12 -7.90 -10.49
CA ILE A 127 9.23 -8.91 -9.41
C ILE A 127 7.86 -9.50 -9.06
N PHE A 128 6.82 -8.67 -9.03
CA PHE A 128 5.45 -9.09 -8.78
C PHE A 128 4.73 -9.58 -10.04
N SER A 129 5.40 -9.61 -11.20
CA SER A 129 4.78 -10.14 -12.41
C SER A 129 4.63 -11.67 -12.34
N PRO A 130 3.56 -12.23 -12.94
CA PRO A 130 3.40 -13.68 -13.07
C PRO A 130 4.55 -14.35 -13.85
N GLU A 131 5.24 -13.61 -14.72
CA GLU A 131 6.30 -14.14 -15.60
C GLU A 131 7.52 -14.62 -14.81
N ILE A 132 7.90 -13.86 -13.78
CA ILE A 132 9.08 -14.16 -12.97
C ILE A 132 8.81 -15.30 -11.97
N LYS A 133 7.54 -15.58 -11.66
CA LYS A 133 7.11 -16.66 -10.76
C LYS A 133 7.85 -16.61 -9.42
N LEU A 134 7.99 -15.41 -8.85
CA LEU A 134 8.50 -15.18 -7.48
C LEU A 134 7.37 -14.94 -6.49
N PHE A 135 6.24 -14.42 -6.95
CA PHE A 135 5.08 -14.13 -6.11
C PHE A 135 3.81 -14.63 -6.77
N TYR A 136 2.80 -14.95 -5.97
CA TYR A 136 1.46 -15.32 -6.44
C TYR A 136 0.40 -14.85 -5.44
N SER A 137 -0.84 -14.74 -5.91
CA SER A 137 -2.01 -14.45 -5.08
C SER A 137 -2.75 -15.76 -4.78
N PRO A 138 -2.89 -16.17 -3.50
CA PRO A 138 -3.60 -17.40 -3.15
C PRO A 138 -5.11 -17.33 -3.34
N GLY A 139 -5.71 -16.16 -3.07
CA GLY A 139 -7.13 -15.90 -3.25
C GLY A 139 -7.42 -14.97 -4.43
N ASP A 140 -8.64 -14.42 -4.45
CA ASP A 140 -9.14 -13.60 -5.54
C ASP A 140 -8.50 -12.20 -5.63
N ASP A 141 -7.94 -11.69 -4.52
CA ASP A 141 -7.28 -10.39 -4.50
C ASP A 141 -5.88 -10.46 -5.14
N VAL A 142 -5.86 -10.25 -6.46
CA VAL A 142 -4.63 -10.21 -7.28
C VAL A 142 -3.67 -9.06 -6.92
N THR A 143 -4.10 -8.10 -6.08
CA THR A 143 -3.25 -6.99 -5.62
C THR A 143 -2.39 -7.36 -4.41
N LYS A 144 -2.69 -8.50 -3.76
CA LYS A 144 -1.97 -9.02 -2.61
C LYS A 144 -1.33 -10.35 -2.96
N MET A 145 -0.04 -10.45 -2.70
CA MET A 145 0.78 -11.56 -3.13
C MET A 145 1.65 -12.07 -1.98
N ILE A 146 1.95 -13.36 -2.03
CA ILE A 146 2.88 -14.03 -1.13
C ILE A 146 4.00 -14.68 -1.95
N PRO A 147 5.19 -14.90 -1.35
CA PRO A 147 6.27 -15.59 -2.03
C PRO A 147 5.82 -16.94 -2.61
N GLY A 148 6.20 -17.22 -3.85
CA GLY A 148 6.04 -18.53 -4.45
C GLY A 148 6.79 -19.60 -3.68
N CYS A 149 6.16 -20.77 -3.53
CA CYS A 149 6.86 -21.94 -3.00
C CYS A 149 7.97 -22.33 -3.98
N THR A 150 9.22 -22.17 -3.56
CA THR A 150 10.35 -22.77 -4.26
C THR A 150 10.55 -24.15 -3.66
N HIS A 151 10.15 -25.21 -4.36
CA HIS A 151 10.70 -26.53 -4.05
C HIS A 151 12.25 -26.43 -4.10
N VAL A 152 12.93 -27.26 -3.31
CA VAL A 152 14.39 -27.31 -3.08
C VAL A 152 15.23 -27.23 -4.38
N THR A 153 14.64 -27.51 -5.54
CA THR A 153 15.23 -27.40 -6.88
C THR A 153 15.40 -25.97 -7.41
N ASN A 154 15.00 -24.91 -6.70
CA ASN A 154 15.11 -23.52 -7.17
C ASN A 154 15.82 -22.58 -6.18
N VAL A 155 16.91 -23.04 -5.56
CA VAL A 155 17.82 -22.24 -4.72
C VAL A 155 18.26 -20.95 -5.45
N ASP A 156 18.37 -21.01 -6.77
CA ASP A 156 18.69 -19.87 -7.65
C ASP A 156 17.70 -18.71 -7.58
N LYS A 157 16.47 -18.93 -7.07
CA LYS A 157 15.49 -17.86 -6.86
C LYS A 157 15.57 -17.19 -5.49
N LEU A 158 16.18 -17.83 -4.48
CA LEU A 158 16.29 -17.25 -3.14
C LEU A 158 17.05 -15.93 -3.14
N ILE A 159 18.09 -15.84 -3.98
CA ILE A 159 18.87 -14.62 -4.16
C ILE A 159 18.04 -13.44 -4.70
N TYR A 160 16.93 -13.69 -5.41
CA TYR A 160 16.02 -12.63 -5.87
C TYR A 160 15.17 -12.07 -4.72
N TYR A 161 14.80 -12.89 -3.73
CA TYR A 161 14.17 -12.40 -2.50
C TYR A 161 15.15 -11.56 -1.68
N ARG A 162 16.42 -11.98 -1.59
CA ARG A 162 17.49 -11.19 -0.98
C ARG A 162 17.71 -9.86 -1.69
N PHE A 163 17.71 -9.88 -3.03
CA PHE A 163 17.76 -8.69 -3.88
C PHE A 163 16.59 -7.76 -3.59
N LEU A 164 15.35 -8.27 -3.59
CA LEU A 164 14.15 -7.50 -3.23
C LEU A 164 14.31 -6.85 -1.85
N GLY A 165 14.79 -7.60 -0.87
CA GLY A 165 15.10 -7.07 0.46
C GLY A 165 16.05 -5.88 0.42
N ARG A 166 17.13 -5.94 -0.38
CA ARG A 166 18.05 -4.81 -0.57
C ARG A 166 17.37 -3.62 -1.24
N ILE A 167 16.52 -3.84 -2.23
CA ILE A 167 15.73 -2.77 -2.89
C ILE A 167 14.80 -2.11 -1.87
N LEU A 168 14.07 -2.90 -1.08
CA LEU A 168 13.21 -2.41 0.00
C LEU A 168 14.02 -1.62 1.05
N GLY A 169 15.17 -2.14 1.49
CA GLY A 169 16.06 -1.39 2.37
C GLY A 169 16.45 -0.03 1.78
N ARG A 170 16.76 0.03 0.48
CA ARG A 170 17.07 1.29 -0.21
C ARG A 170 15.87 2.21 -0.36
N MET A 171 14.65 1.69 -0.53
CA MET A 171 13.41 2.49 -0.49
C MET A 171 13.31 3.28 0.81
N LEU A 172 13.51 2.60 1.94
CA LEU A 172 13.47 3.23 3.27
C LEU A 172 14.56 4.30 3.43
N VAL A 173 15.83 3.98 3.10
CA VAL A 173 16.93 4.96 3.22
C VAL A 173 16.69 6.19 2.34
N SER A 174 16.19 5.98 1.12
CA SER A 174 15.96 7.04 0.14
C SER A 174 14.65 7.78 0.34
N LYS A 175 13.80 7.32 1.27
CA LYS A 175 12.45 7.85 1.53
C LYS A 175 11.57 7.85 0.29
N VAL A 176 11.70 6.81 -0.51
CA VAL A 176 10.94 6.63 -1.75
C VAL A 176 9.85 5.60 -1.49
N ASN A 177 8.61 6.03 -1.68
CA ASN A 177 7.45 5.15 -1.63
C ASN A 177 7.19 4.53 -3.00
N ALA A 178 6.80 3.26 -3.01
CA ALA A 178 6.32 2.54 -4.18
C ALA A 178 5.40 1.39 -3.74
N ASN A 179 4.52 0.93 -4.63
CA ASN A 179 3.57 -0.12 -4.30
C ASN A 179 4.26 -1.48 -4.11
N VAL A 180 4.30 -1.97 -2.87
CA VAL A 180 4.75 -3.33 -2.55
C VAL A 180 3.52 -4.21 -2.34
N SER A 181 3.30 -5.14 -3.27
CA SER A 181 2.08 -5.97 -3.35
C SER A 181 2.05 -7.13 -2.32
N PHE A 182 2.74 -7.02 -1.19
CA PHE A 182 2.73 -8.06 -0.16
C PHE A 182 1.37 -8.17 0.53
N HIS A 183 0.91 -9.41 0.73
CA HIS A 183 -0.15 -9.73 1.68
C HIS A 183 0.29 -9.50 3.14
N GLU A 184 -0.68 -9.29 4.04
CA GLU A 184 -0.46 -9.05 5.48
C GLU A 184 0.48 -10.08 6.13
N ILE A 185 0.33 -11.37 5.79
CA ILE A 185 1.15 -12.45 6.35
C ILE A 185 2.64 -12.28 6.05
N VAL A 186 3.03 -11.68 4.93
CA VAL A 186 4.43 -11.48 4.56
C VAL A 186 5.04 -10.41 5.46
N TRP A 187 4.32 -9.31 5.67
CA TRP A 187 4.73 -8.25 6.60
C TRP A 187 4.86 -8.77 8.02
N LYS A 188 3.85 -9.53 8.49
CA LYS A 188 3.84 -10.14 9.82
C LYS A 188 5.02 -11.10 9.99
N HIS A 189 5.29 -11.96 9.00
CA HIS A 189 6.41 -12.88 9.04
C HIS A 189 7.76 -12.15 9.17
N MET A 190 8.02 -11.14 8.32
CA MET A 190 9.26 -10.36 8.39
C MET A 190 9.45 -9.67 9.75
N LEU A 191 8.34 -9.24 10.37
CA LEU A 191 8.34 -8.58 11.68
C LEU A 191 8.25 -9.54 12.88
N GLU A 192 8.23 -10.86 12.65
CA GLU A 192 8.04 -11.88 13.70
C GLU A 192 6.75 -11.67 14.50
N ILE A 193 5.71 -11.14 13.85
CA ILE A 193 4.38 -10.96 14.43
C ILE A 193 3.60 -12.28 14.26
N PRO A 194 2.93 -12.79 15.30
CA PRO A 194 2.08 -13.98 15.20
C PRO A 194 1.01 -13.85 14.11
N ILE A 195 0.78 -14.96 13.40
CA ILE A 195 -0.24 -15.08 12.37
C ILE A 195 -1.40 -15.86 12.96
N ASN A 196 -2.61 -15.32 12.78
CA ASN A 196 -3.81 -15.81 13.44
C ASN A 196 -4.84 -16.28 12.39
N MET A 197 -5.91 -16.96 12.83
CA MET A 197 -6.94 -17.49 11.93
C MET A 197 -7.59 -16.43 11.01
N SER A 198 -7.80 -15.21 11.51
CA SER A 198 -8.35 -14.12 10.72
C SER A 198 -7.43 -13.67 9.57
N ASP A 199 -6.13 -13.96 9.63
CA ASP A 199 -5.21 -13.67 8.54
C ASP A 199 -5.40 -14.65 7.37
N PHE A 200 -5.75 -15.90 7.66
CA PHE A 200 -6.02 -16.92 6.63
C PHE A 200 -7.36 -16.68 5.93
N GLU A 201 -8.37 -16.21 6.66
CA GLU A 201 -9.65 -15.80 6.08
C GLU A 201 -9.47 -14.71 5.01
N LYS A 202 -8.61 -13.72 5.28
CA LYS A 202 -8.28 -12.67 4.31
C LYS A 202 -7.41 -13.15 3.15
N LEU A 203 -6.56 -14.14 3.41
CA LEU A 203 -5.60 -14.66 2.43
C LEU A 203 -6.28 -15.49 1.34
N ASP A 204 -7.17 -16.40 1.76
CA ASP A 204 -7.87 -17.34 0.90
C ASP A 204 -9.22 -17.70 1.53
N LEU A 205 -10.21 -16.85 1.25
CA LEU A 205 -11.55 -16.97 1.81
C LEU A 205 -12.23 -18.29 1.40
N VAL A 206 -11.95 -18.77 0.19
CA VAL A 206 -12.57 -19.98 -0.35
C VAL A 206 -12.05 -21.21 0.39
N LEU A 207 -10.73 -21.39 0.47
CA LEU A 207 -10.15 -22.50 1.22
C LEU A 207 -10.51 -22.42 2.70
N TYR A 208 -10.47 -21.22 3.29
CA TYR A 208 -10.84 -21.02 4.69
C TYR A 208 -12.27 -21.50 4.96
N LYS A 209 -13.25 -21.10 4.14
CA LYS A 209 -14.65 -21.57 4.26
C LYS A 209 -14.78 -23.08 4.05
N ASN A 210 -14.06 -23.64 3.09
CA ASN A 210 -14.08 -25.08 2.82
C ASN A 210 -13.50 -25.90 3.99
N LEU A 211 -12.51 -25.39 4.69
CA LEU A 211 -11.98 -26.06 5.89
C LEU A 211 -12.94 -25.90 7.07
N LEU A 212 -13.58 -24.75 7.22
CA LEU A 212 -14.57 -24.53 8.27
C LEU A 212 -15.83 -25.37 8.08
N SER A 213 -16.22 -25.72 6.85
CA SER A 213 -17.39 -26.59 6.60
C SER A 213 -17.20 -28.00 7.14
N LEU A 214 -15.97 -28.44 7.43
CA LEU A 214 -15.70 -29.69 8.16
C LEU A 214 -16.29 -29.67 9.57
N ARG A 215 -16.46 -28.49 10.17
CA ARG A 215 -17.13 -28.35 11.48
C ARG A 215 -18.62 -28.63 11.39
N GLU A 216 -19.24 -28.24 10.28
CA GLU A 216 -20.68 -28.42 10.04
C GLU A 216 -21.04 -29.86 9.69
N HIS A 217 -20.05 -30.65 9.27
CA HIS A 217 -20.20 -32.05 8.85
C HIS A 217 -19.29 -32.97 9.68
N SER A 218 -19.14 -32.67 10.98
CA SER A 218 -18.20 -33.35 11.88
C SER A 218 -18.48 -34.85 12.01
N GLU A 219 -19.73 -35.26 11.79
CA GLU A 219 -20.17 -36.66 11.76
C GLU A 219 -19.48 -37.49 10.67
N ASN A 220 -19.03 -36.85 9.58
CA ASN A 220 -18.40 -37.53 8.45
C ASN A 220 -16.87 -37.58 8.54
N LEU A 221 -16.25 -36.96 9.56
CA LEU A 221 -14.78 -36.89 9.71
C LEU A 221 -14.13 -38.27 9.75
N GLN A 222 -14.79 -39.25 10.38
CA GLN A 222 -14.27 -40.61 10.49
C GLN A 222 -14.16 -41.32 9.13
N GLU A 223 -15.04 -40.98 8.17
CA GLU A 223 -15.00 -41.54 6.82
C GLU A 223 -13.85 -40.98 6.00
N LEU A 224 -13.48 -39.72 6.25
CA LEU A 224 -12.37 -39.05 5.58
C LEU A 224 -11.00 -39.61 6.00
N LYS A 225 -10.92 -40.25 7.18
CA LYS A 225 -9.69 -40.83 7.75
C LYS A 225 -8.50 -39.87 7.71
N LEU A 226 -8.77 -38.59 7.95
CA LEU A 226 -7.75 -37.56 7.99
C LEU A 226 -6.81 -37.81 9.17
N THR A 227 -5.52 -37.57 8.96
CA THR A 227 -4.50 -37.52 10.00
C THR A 227 -3.79 -36.17 9.94
N PHE A 228 -2.95 -35.86 10.91
CA PHE A 228 -2.12 -34.66 10.89
C PHE A 228 -0.88 -34.84 10.00
N GLU A 229 -1.05 -35.41 8.81
CA GLU A 229 -0.01 -35.61 7.80
C GLU A 229 -0.51 -35.14 6.44
N ILE A 230 0.28 -34.29 5.77
CA ILE A 230 -0.01 -33.76 4.43
C ILE A 230 1.26 -33.85 3.60
N GLU A 231 1.18 -34.42 2.40
CA GLU A 231 2.35 -34.48 1.48
C GLU A 231 3.61 -35.08 2.17
N ASP A 232 3.43 -36.14 2.97
CA ASP A 232 4.47 -36.80 3.79
C ASP A 232 5.11 -35.91 4.89
N VAL A 233 4.44 -34.80 5.26
CA VAL A 233 4.85 -33.90 6.33
C VAL A 233 3.88 -34.02 7.50
N GLU A 234 4.38 -34.50 8.64
CA GLU A 234 3.65 -34.47 9.91
C GLU A 234 3.48 -33.02 10.40
N LEU A 235 2.24 -32.56 10.52
CA LEU A 235 1.89 -31.20 10.94
C LEU A 235 2.13 -30.96 12.43
N ILE A 236 1.96 -32.01 13.22
CA ILE A 236 2.26 -32.07 14.64
C ILE A 236 3.11 -33.30 14.93
N GLN A 237 3.73 -33.37 16.11
CA GLN A 237 4.54 -34.51 16.49
C GLN A 237 3.72 -35.81 16.46
N ASN A 238 4.20 -36.83 15.75
CA ASN A 238 3.53 -38.11 15.55
C ASN A 238 2.18 -37.97 14.80
N GLY A 239 2.05 -36.94 13.97
CA GLY A 239 0.79 -36.52 13.35
C GLY A 239 0.14 -37.57 12.45
N LYS A 240 0.94 -38.40 11.77
CA LYS A 240 0.44 -39.52 10.95
C LYS A 240 -0.37 -40.55 11.71
N ASN A 241 -0.14 -40.67 13.03
CA ASN A 241 -0.81 -41.64 13.90
C ASN A 241 -1.97 -41.01 14.68
N ILE A 242 -2.23 -39.72 14.50
CA ILE A 242 -3.30 -38.98 15.19
C ILE A 242 -4.43 -38.79 14.18
N ILE A 243 -5.56 -39.47 14.40
CA ILE A 243 -6.77 -39.33 13.58
C ILE A 243 -7.45 -38.01 13.92
N VAL A 244 -7.90 -37.29 12.90
CA VAL A 244 -8.67 -36.06 13.08
C VAL A 244 -10.11 -36.40 13.47
N ASP A 245 -10.57 -35.80 14.57
CA ASP A 245 -11.92 -35.92 15.09
C ASP A 245 -12.44 -34.54 15.54
N GLU A 246 -13.68 -34.48 16.04
CA GLU A 246 -14.30 -33.24 16.49
C GLU A 246 -13.50 -32.52 17.58
N SER A 247 -12.78 -33.25 18.45
CA SER A 247 -12.03 -32.68 19.56
C SER A 247 -10.74 -31.98 19.12
N ASN A 248 -10.17 -32.38 17.97
CA ASN A 248 -8.90 -31.87 17.47
C ASN A 248 -9.00 -31.18 16.10
N LEU A 249 -10.20 -31.09 15.52
CA LEU A 249 -10.44 -30.49 14.19
C LEU A 249 -9.93 -29.06 14.08
N ASP A 250 -10.12 -28.23 15.12
CA ASP A 250 -9.65 -26.84 15.09
C ASP A 250 -8.13 -26.73 14.99
N LEU A 251 -7.42 -27.61 15.71
CA LEU A 251 -5.96 -27.72 15.62
C LEU A 251 -5.55 -28.20 14.22
N TYR A 252 -6.26 -29.18 13.66
CA TYR A 252 -5.99 -29.67 12.31
C TYR A 252 -6.13 -28.56 11.26
N ILE A 253 -7.21 -27.78 11.31
CA ILE A 253 -7.45 -26.66 10.38
C ILE A 253 -6.35 -25.62 10.49
N GLU A 254 -5.98 -25.23 11.72
CA GLU A 254 -4.93 -24.24 11.95
C GLU A 254 -3.57 -24.71 11.43
N GLU A 255 -3.18 -25.95 11.75
CA GLU A 255 -1.90 -26.52 11.31
C GLU A 255 -1.87 -26.81 9.80
N TYR A 256 -3.01 -27.19 9.20
CA TYR A 256 -3.16 -27.30 7.75
C TYR A 256 -2.85 -25.96 7.09
N LEU A 257 -3.48 -24.87 7.56
CA LEU A 257 -3.30 -23.53 6.99
C LEU A 257 -1.87 -23.01 7.18
N LYS A 258 -1.28 -23.23 8.37
CA LYS A 258 0.13 -22.90 8.64
C LYS A 258 1.06 -23.67 7.71
N HIS A 259 0.83 -24.96 7.52
CA HIS A 259 1.63 -25.77 6.60
C HIS A 259 1.46 -25.28 5.16
N LYS A 260 0.22 -25.07 4.71
CA LYS A 260 -0.09 -24.62 3.34
C LYS A 260 0.57 -23.29 2.99
N TYR A 261 0.56 -22.32 3.90
CA TYR A 261 0.96 -20.94 3.60
C TYR A 261 2.21 -20.46 4.32
N ILE A 262 2.35 -20.74 5.62
CA ILE A 262 3.42 -20.12 6.43
C ILE A 262 4.73 -20.88 6.27
N SER A 263 4.70 -22.21 6.34
CA SER A 263 5.90 -23.03 6.18
C SER A 263 6.56 -22.84 4.81
N LYS A 264 5.74 -22.67 3.75
CA LYS A 264 6.17 -22.59 2.35
C LYS A 264 6.77 -21.24 1.95
N ILE A 265 6.57 -20.17 2.75
CA ILE A 265 7.11 -18.82 2.48
C ILE A 265 8.22 -18.38 3.43
N LYS A 266 8.48 -19.15 4.50
CA LYS A 266 9.39 -18.77 5.60
C LYS A 266 10.77 -18.35 5.10
N ILE A 267 11.42 -19.23 4.33
CA ILE A 267 12.80 -19.01 3.85
C ILE A 267 12.86 -17.76 2.94
N GLN A 268 11.84 -17.55 2.11
CA GLN A 268 11.75 -16.41 1.20
C GLN A 268 11.58 -15.11 1.98
N CYS A 269 10.68 -15.09 2.97
CA CYS A 269 10.48 -13.95 3.86
C CYS A 269 11.77 -13.63 4.66
N ASP A 270 12.47 -14.65 5.12
CA ASP A 270 13.75 -14.51 5.82
C ASP A 270 14.82 -13.87 4.92
N GLU A 271 14.91 -14.27 3.64
CA GLU A 271 15.83 -13.64 2.68
C GLU A 271 15.49 -12.17 2.39
N ILE A 272 14.20 -11.82 2.28
CA ILE A 272 13.77 -10.42 2.15
C ILE A 272 14.20 -9.63 3.38
N LYS A 273 13.94 -10.15 4.59
CA LYS A 273 14.35 -9.52 5.85
C LYS A 273 15.86 -9.33 5.93
N LEU A 274 16.63 -10.35 5.57
CA LEU A 274 18.09 -10.26 5.55
C LEU A 274 18.59 -9.24 4.52
N GLY A 275 17.92 -9.10 3.37
CA GLY A 275 18.24 -8.08 2.38
C GLY A 275 17.96 -6.66 2.88
N ILE A 276 16.87 -6.46 3.63
CA ILE A 276 16.60 -5.18 4.29
C ILE A 276 17.70 -4.89 5.33
N ASN A 277 18.11 -5.91 6.10
CA ASN A 277 19.16 -5.79 7.10
C ASN A 277 20.57 -5.54 6.51
N ASP A 278 20.83 -5.94 5.27
CA ASP A 278 22.07 -5.56 4.56
C ASP A 278 22.18 -4.05 4.38
N VAL A 279 21.05 -3.36 4.24
CA VAL A 279 20.98 -1.92 4.02
C VAL A 279 20.76 -1.16 5.33
N ILE A 280 19.90 -1.66 6.20
CA ILE A 280 19.53 -1.05 7.49
C ILE A 280 19.82 -2.06 8.62
N PRO A 281 21.09 -2.17 9.06
CA PRO A 281 21.46 -3.14 10.08
C PRO A 281 20.85 -2.84 11.45
N GLY A 282 20.77 -3.88 12.27
CA GLY A 282 20.37 -3.80 13.68
C GLY A 282 18.87 -3.96 13.94
N GLY A 283 18.13 -4.56 12.99
CA GLY A 283 16.72 -4.89 13.17
C GLY A 283 15.82 -3.68 13.41
N LEU A 284 16.20 -2.51 12.90
CA LEU A 284 15.47 -1.26 13.13
C LEU A 284 14.02 -1.32 12.64
N ILE A 285 13.74 -2.14 11.63
CA ILE A 285 12.40 -2.34 11.10
C ILE A 285 11.46 -3.07 12.08
N ASN A 286 12.00 -3.87 13.01
CA ASN A 286 11.20 -4.64 13.99
C ASN A 286 10.50 -3.73 15.01
N LYS A 287 10.82 -2.43 15.04
CA LYS A 287 10.16 -1.44 15.91
C LYS A 287 8.79 -0.98 15.39
N PHE A 288 8.46 -1.35 14.14
CA PHE A 288 7.20 -0.99 13.51
C PHE A 288 6.16 -2.11 13.66
N THR A 289 4.90 -1.71 13.72
CA THR A 289 3.79 -2.62 13.42
C THR A 289 3.75 -2.89 11.92
N TYR A 290 3.04 -3.94 11.50
CA TYR A 290 2.94 -4.27 10.08
C TYR A 290 2.30 -3.12 9.28
N ASP A 291 1.27 -2.45 9.82
CA ASP A 291 0.63 -1.30 9.15
C ASP A 291 1.60 -0.13 8.99
N HIS A 292 2.35 0.23 10.04
CA HIS A 292 3.31 1.32 9.96
C HIS A 292 4.43 1.03 8.96
N LEU A 293 4.96 -0.20 8.96
CA LEU A 293 6.01 -0.59 8.01
C LEU A 293 5.47 -0.57 6.57
N LYS A 294 4.27 -1.12 6.34
CA LYS A 294 3.59 -1.07 5.06
C LYS A 294 3.43 0.37 4.58
N SER A 295 2.97 1.29 5.42
CA SER A 295 2.82 2.70 5.06
C SER A 295 4.16 3.36 4.71
N LEU A 296 5.26 3.01 5.40
CA LEU A 296 6.60 3.51 5.03
C LEU A 296 7.05 3.07 3.63
N PHE A 297 6.66 1.88 3.18
CA PHE A 297 6.96 1.41 1.82
C PHE A 297 5.99 1.95 0.79
N CYS A 298 4.70 1.79 1.06
CA CYS A 298 3.63 2.01 0.12
C CYS A 298 3.18 3.47 0.04
N GLY A 299 3.35 4.25 1.11
CA GLY A 299 2.63 5.51 1.30
C GLY A 299 1.24 5.29 1.89
N LEU A 300 0.50 6.39 2.08
CA LEU A 300 -0.88 6.33 2.58
C LEU A 300 -1.85 6.03 1.44
N ASP A 301 -2.77 5.09 1.70
CA ASP A 301 -3.86 4.71 0.79
C ASP A 301 -5.07 5.66 0.88
N ASN A 302 -5.25 6.37 2.01
CA ASN A 302 -6.39 7.26 2.24
C ASN A 302 -6.06 8.70 1.84
N ILE A 303 -6.91 9.29 0.99
CA ILE A 303 -6.74 10.68 0.52
C ILE A 303 -7.66 11.60 1.32
N ASP A 304 -7.08 12.28 2.31
CA ASP A 304 -7.77 13.37 3.01
C ASP A 304 -7.81 14.62 2.13
N VAL A 305 -8.98 14.90 1.55
CA VAL A 305 -9.22 16.07 0.72
C VAL A 305 -9.05 17.37 1.51
N ALA A 306 -9.32 17.39 2.83
CA ALA A 306 -9.11 18.57 3.66
C ALA A 306 -7.60 18.88 3.81
N ASP A 307 -6.77 17.85 4.02
CA ASP A 307 -5.31 18.00 4.00
C ASP A 307 -4.81 18.44 2.61
N TRP A 308 -5.41 17.92 1.54
CA TRP A 308 -5.08 18.34 0.17
C TRP A 308 -5.31 19.83 -0.02
N ILE A 309 -6.52 20.32 0.30
CA ILE A 309 -6.88 21.73 0.21
C ILE A 309 -5.89 22.60 1.01
N LYS A 310 -5.63 22.20 2.26
CA LYS A 310 -4.75 22.94 3.19
C LYS A 310 -3.32 23.08 2.67
N ASN A 311 -2.83 22.09 1.94
CA ASN A 311 -1.47 22.07 1.40
C ASN A 311 -1.40 22.44 -0.09
N THR A 312 -2.49 22.94 -0.69
CA THR A 312 -2.50 23.39 -2.09
C THR A 312 -2.00 24.82 -2.23
N ARG A 313 -1.22 25.09 -3.27
CA ARG A 313 -0.87 26.44 -3.72
C ARG A 313 -1.75 26.84 -4.90
N TYR A 314 -2.15 28.10 -4.94
CA TYR A 314 -2.92 28.67 -6.04
C TYR A 314 -2.06 29.73 -6.73
N ASP A 315 -1.97 29.67 -8.05
CA ASP A 315 -1.17 30.58 -8.87
C ASP A 315 -2.05 31.17 -9.97
N GLY A 316 -2.32 32.47 -9.90
CA GLY A 316 -3.34 33.12 -10.73
C GLY A 316 -4.79 32.81 -10.31
N PHE A 317 -4.98 32.06 -9.22
CA PHE A 317 -6.26 31.85 -8.54
C PHE A 317 -6.13 32.14 -7.04
N THR A 318 -7.25 32.30 -6.36
CA THR A 318 -7.40 32.32 -4.91
C THR A 318 -8.31 31.19 -4.44
N ILE A 319 -8.22 30.81 -3.16
CA ILE A 319 -9.09 29.78 -2.57
C ILE A 319 -10.58 30.14 -2.63
N ASN A 320 -10.90 31.43 -2.78
CA ASN A 320 -12.27 31.94 -2.83
C ASN A 320 -12.83 32.03 -4.26
N ASP A 321 -12.01 31.77 -5.29
CA ASP A 321 -12.48 31.85 -6.66
C ASP A 321 -13.48 30.74 -6.93
N GLN A 322 -14.57 31.07 -7.64
CA GLN A 322 -15.71 30.17 -7.83
C GLN A 322 -15.29 28.83 -8.45
N ILE A 323 -14.34 28.84 -9.38
CA ILE A 323 -13.81 27.64 -10.01
C ILE A 323 -13.02 26.75 -9.04
N ILE A 324 -12.29 27.34 -8.09
CA ILE A 324 -11.55 26.60 -7.06
C ILE A 324 -12.51 25.98 -6.05
N ILE A 325 -13.57 26.71 -5.67
CA ILE A 325 -14.65 26.19 -4.83
C ILE A 325 -15.30 24.98 -5.52
N TRP A 326 -15.68 25.12 -6.80
CA TRP A 326 -16.24 24.03 -7.59
C TRP A 326 -15.31 22.83 -7.69
N PHE A 327 -14.01 23.07 -7.96
CA PHE A 327 -12.99 22.03 -8.04
C PHE A 327 -12.97 21.15 -6.78
N TRP A 328 -12.92 21.78 -5.60
CA TRP A 328 -12.88 21.03 -4.35
C TRP A 328 -14.21 20.40 -3.97
N GLU A 329 -15.34 21.01 -4.31
CA GLU A 329 -16.65 20.38 -4.15
C GLU A 329 -16.78 19.12 -5.01
N ILE A 330 -16.23 19.13 -6.23
CA ILE A 330 -16.21 17.97 -7.11
C ILE A 330 -15.36 16.85 -6.48
N ILE A 331 -14.13 17.15 -6.07
CA ILE A 331 -13.19 16.16 -5.51
C ILE A 331 -13.67 15.58 -4.17
N LYS A 332 -14.34 16.38 -3.34
CA LYS A 332 -14.96 15.87 -2.10
C LYS A 332 -16.02 14.80 -2.38
N ASN A 333 -16.69 14.88 -3.53
CA ASN A 333 -17.72 13.94 -3.96
C ASN A 333 -17.17 12.79 -4.84
N PHE A 334 -15.87 12.75 -5.11
CA PHE A 334 -15.24 11.63 -5.80
C PHE A 334 -15.22 10.38 -4.91
N THR A 335 -15.34 9.23 -5.56
CA THR A 335 -14.98 7.93 -4.99
C THR A 335 -13.49 7.88 -4.63
N GLU A 336 -13.09 6.96 -3.75
CA GLU A 336 -11.67 6.80 -3.40
C GLU A 336 -10.80 6.47 -4.62
N ASP A 337 -11.32 5.71 -5.58
CA ASP A 337 -10.61 5.37 -6.81
C ASP A 337 -10.43 6.59 -7.72
N GLU A 338 -11.46 7.42 -7.88
CA GLU A 338 -11.35 8.69 -8.62
C GLU A 338 -10.36 9.66 -7.96
N LYS A 339 -10.32 9.73 -6.62
CA LYS A 339 -9.31 10.53 -5.89
C LYS A 339 -7.90 10.02 -6.17
N LYS A 340 -7.69 8.69 -6.16
CA LYS A 340 -6.39 8.07 -6.47
C LYS A 340 -5.98 8.29 -7.92
N LEU A 341 -6.92 8.20 -8.86
CA LEU A 341 -6.69 8.51 -10.27
C LEU A 341 -6.30 9.98 -10.46
N LEU A 342 -6.98 10.92 -9.80
CA LEU A 342 -6.60 12.33 -9.85
C LEU A 342 -5.21 12.57 -9.24
N LEU A 343 -4.92 11.95 -8.09
CA LEU A 343 -3.61 12.04 -7.46
C LEU A 343 -2.52 11.51 -8.40
N HIS A 344 -2.76 10.38 -9.05
CA HIS A 344 -1.85 9.79 -10.03
C HIS A 344 -1.67 10.69 -11.25
N PHE A 345 -2.77 11.18 -11.80
CA PHE A 345 -2.76 12.10 -12.93
C PHE A 345 -1.88 13.33 -12.65
N VAL A 346 -2.00 13.90 -11.45
CA VAL A 346 -1.31 15.13 -11.04
C VAL A 346 0.14 14.91 -10.60
N THR A 347 0.44 13.78 -9.93
CA THR A 347 1.72 13.58 -9.22
C THR A 347 2.55 12.42 -9.77
N GLY A 348 1.98 11.61 -10.66
CA GLY A 348 2.54 10.33 -11.09
C GLY A 348 2.45 9.22 -10.02
N SER A 349 1.86 9.49 -8.85
CA SER A 349 1.67 8.53 -7.76
C SER A 349 0.20 8.42 -7.39
N ASN A 350 -0.31 7.20 -7.20
CA ASN A 350 -1.67 6.98 -6.69
C ASN A 350 -1.73 6.92 -5.15
N ARG A 351 -0.62 7.19 -4.47
CA ARG A 351 -0.50 7.19 -3.00
C ARG A 351 0.22 8.43 -2.48
N LEU A 352 -0.13 8.82 -1.27
CA LEU A 352 0.48 9.97 -0.61
C LEU A 352 1.76 9.57 0.13
N PRO A 353 2.76 10.47 0.21
CA PRO A 353 3.82 10.34 1.20
C PRO A 353 3.21 10.21 2.60
N MET A 354 3.98 9.63 3.52
CA MET A 354 3.54 9.46 4.91
C MET A 354 2.94 10.76 5.46
N ARG A 355 3.60 11.91 5.28
CA ARG A 355 3.16 13.19 5.84
C ARG A 355 2.05 13.90 5.05
N GLY A 356 1.27 13.15 4.27
CA GLY A 356 0.18 13.68 3.47
C GLY A 356 0.65 14.65 2.40
N PHE A 357 -0.20 15.62 2.07
CA PHE A 357 0.04 16.57 0.98
C PHE A 357 1.10 17.62 1.29
N ARG A 358 1.51 17.75 2.56
CA ARG A 358 2.58 18.69 2.95
C ARG A 358 3.93 18.29 2.36
N ASP A 359 4.22 17.00 2.31
CA ASP A 359 5.50 16.46 1.87
C ASP A 359 5.39 15.86 0.46
N LEU A 360 4.37 16.27 -0.32
CA LEU A 360 4.25 15.92 -1.73
C LEU A 360 5.55 16.33 -2.45
N SER A 361 6.31 15.33 -2.88
CA SER A 361 7.53 15.53 -3.66
C SER A 361 7.14 15.50 -5.13
N GLY A 362 7.53 16.53 -5.89
CA GLY A 362 7.47 16.47 -7.35
C GLY A 362 8.53 15.51 -7.88
N SER A 363 8.58 15.31 -9.19
CA SER A 363 9.79 14.75 -9.80
C SER A 363 10.86 15.86 -9.79
N GLY A 364 11.72 15.90 -8.78
CA GLY A 364 12.81 16.87 -8.69
C GLY A 364 13.44 17.01 -7.31
N VAL A 365 14.44 17.89 -7.26
CA VAL A 365 14.86 18.64 -6.06
C VAL A 365 13.73 19.56 -5.54
N TYR A 366 12.66 19.73 -6.32
CA TYR A 366 11.48 20.51 -5.95
C TYR A 366 10.55 19.72 -5.02
N LEU A 367 10.59 20.09 -3.73
CA LEU A 367 9.48 19.92 -2.80
C LEU A 367 8.34 20.86 -3.23
N GLY A 368 7.64 20.49 -4.30
CA GLY A 368 6.51 21.22 -4.84
C GLY A 368 5.21 20.74 -4.21
N ARG A 369 4.62 21.56 -3.34
CA ARG A 369 3.20 21.39 -2.96
C ARG A 369 2.35 21.32 -4.22
N PHE A 370 1.26 20.55 -4.17
CA PHE A 370 0.27 20.56 -5.24
C PHE A 370 -0.13 21.99 -5.58
N THR A 371 -0.05 22.36 -6.86
CA THR A 371 -0.30 23.72 -7.32
C THR A 371 -1.38 23.73 -8.39
N ILE A 372 -2.43 24.52 -8.19
CA ILE A 372 -3.42 24.81 -9.23
C ILE A 372 -3.06 26.16 -9.84
N ARG A 373 -2.74 26.18 -11.13
CA ARG A 373 -2.37 27.38 -11.86
C ARG A 373 -3.41 27.71 -12.93
N LYS A 374 -3.81 28.98 -12.98
CA LYS A 374 -4.67 29.53 -14.02
C LYS A 374 -3.98 29.53 -15.37
N ILE A 375 -4.70 29.14 -16.43
CA ILE A 375 -4.27 29.33 -17.82
C ILE A 375 -5.30 30.15 -18.60
N GLU A 376 -4.80 31.07 -19.42
CA GLU A 376 -5.64 31.80 -20.36
C GLU A 376 -6.01 30.87 -21.52
N SER A 377 -7.30 30.58 -21.69
CA SER A 377 -7.77 29.74 -22.78
C SER A 377 -9.25 29.98 -23.11
N ASP A 378 -9.67 29.49 -24.27
CA ASP A 378 -11.08 29.47 -24.70
C ASP A 378 -11.85 28.45 -23.82
N ASN A 379 -12.49 28.99 -22.78
CA ASN A 379 -12.76 28.39 -21.46
C ASN A 379 -13.24 26.92 -21.42
N ASP A 380 -14.10 26.46 -22.33
CA ASP A 380 -14.72 25.13 -22.23
C ASP A 380 -14.18 24.07 -23.20
N LYS A 381 -13.33 24.48 -24.16
CA LYS A 381 -12.85 23.57 -25.22
C LYS A 381 -11.62 22.77 -24.79
N LYS A 382 -10.83 23.29 -23.86
CA LYS A 382 -9.56 22.67 -23.45
C LYS A 382 -9.74 21.78 -22.22
N PHE A 383 -9.00 20.68 -22.19
CA PHE A 383 -8.86 19.84 -21.00
C PHE A 383 -7.85 20.46 -20.01
N PRO A 384 -7.92 20.12 -18.72
CA PRO A 384 -6.88 20.49 -17.78
C PRO A 384 -5.55 19.86 -18.21
N ILE A 385 -4.45 20.59 -18.04
CA ILE A 385 -3.10 20.14 -18.42
C ILE A 385 -2.32 19.88 -17.14
N VAL A 386 -1.57 18.78 -17.08
CA VAL A 386 -0.71 18.49 -15.92
C VAL A 386 0.76 18.63 -16.26
N LYS A 387 1.51 19.21 -15.32
CA LYS A 387 2.96 19.09 -15.23
C LYS A 387 3.29 18.26 -13.99
N SER A 388 3.31 16.94 -14.15
CA SER A 388 3.41 15.98 -13.04
C SER A 388 4.74 16.11 -12.30
N CYS A 389 5.80 16.49 -13.01
CA CYS A 389 7.09 16.82 -12.42
C CYS A 389 7.04 17.95 -11.38
N LEU A 390 6.07 18.85 -11.50
CA LEU A 390 5.89 20.01 -10.62
C LEU A 390 4.67 19.86 -9.69
N ASN A 391 4.00 18.71 -9.69
CA ASN A 391 2.70 18.52 -9.03
C ASN A 391 1.72 19.66 -9.38
N MET A 392 1.67 20.05 -10.65
CA MET A 392 0.96 21.25 -11.08
C MET A 392 -0.17 20.91 -12.05
N LEU A 393 -1.39 21.35 -11.68
CA LEU A 393 -2.57 21.29 -12.52
C LEU A 393 -2.83 22.68 -13.11
N LEU A 394 -2.78 22.76 -14.44
CA LEU A 394 -3.13 23.95 -15.21
C LEU A 394 -4.62 23.88 -15.54
N LEU A 395 -5.38 24.83 -15.00
CA LEU A 395 -6.83 24.80 -15.04
C LEU A 395 -7.38 26.00 -15.85
N PRO A 396 -8.11 25.75 -16.95
CA PRO A 396 -8.94 26.76 -17.63
C PRO A 396 -10.03 27.32 -16.72
N GLU A 397 -10.52 28.53 -17.01
CA GLU A 397 -11.69 29.11 -16.33
C GLU A 397 -13.01 28.61 -16.94
N TYR A 398 -13.35 27.35 -16.69
CA TYR A 398 -14.60 26.75 -17.16
C TYR A 398 -15.85 27.56 -16.78
N SER A 399 -16.82 27.59 -17.69
CA SER A 399 -18.06 28.39 -17.54
C SER A 399 -19.02 27.86 -16.47
N SER A 400 -18.98 26.57 -16.16
CA SER A 400 -19.83 25.95 -15.14
C SER A 400 -19.14 24.81 -14.38
N LYS A 401 -19.71 24.45 -13.23
CA LYS A 401 -19.27 23.33 -12.40
C LYS A 401 -19.39 21.99 -13.13
N GLU A 402 -20.43 21.83 -13.95
CA GLU A 402 -20.70 20.63 -14.73
C GLU A 402 -19.62 20.41 -15.78
N VAL A 403 -19.24 21.48 -16.52
CA VAL A 403 -18.16 21.43 -17.50
C VAL A 403 -16.83 21.09 -16.82
N LEU A 404 -16.50 21.76 -15.70
CA LEU A 404 -15.30 21.44 -14.91
C LEU A 404 -15.27 19.96 -14.49
N LYS A 405 -16.39 19.44 -13.98
CA LYS A 405 -16.51 18.04 -13.55
C LYS A 405 -16.30 17.07 -14.71
N GLU A 406 -16.97 17.31 -15.84
CA GLU A 406 -16.85 16.50 -17.04
C GLU A 406 -15.39 16.45 -17.52
N LYS A 407 -14.72 17.61 -17.62
CA LYS A 407 -13.34 17.70 -18.10
C LYS A 407 -12.34 17.03 -17.16
N ILE A 408 -12.51 17.14 -15.85
CA ILE A 408 -11.64 16.46 -14.87
C ILE A 408 -11.84 14.95 -14.97
N LEU A 409 -13.08 14.46 -14.91
CA LEU A 409 -13.36 13.03 -14.99
C LEU A 409 -12.82 12.43 -16.29
N TYR A 410 -13.04 13.11 -17.41
CA TYR A 410 -12.49 12.68 -18.69
C TYR A 410 -10.96 12.60 -18.65
N ALA A 411 -10.28 13.62 -18.12
CA ALA A 411 -8.83 13.64 -18.04
C ALA A 411 -8.27 12.50 -17.16
N ILE A 412 -8.82 12.27 -15.97
CA ILE A 412 -8.30 11.25 -15.06
C ILE A 412 -8.57 9.82 -15.54
N HIS A 413 -9.65 9.58 -16.30
CA HIS A 413 -9.97 8.25 -16.82
C HIS A 413 -9.25 7.93 -18.14
N ASN A 414 -9.01 8.93 -18.99
CA ASN A 414 -8.51 8.69 -20.34
C ASN A 414 -7.02 9.07 -20.52
N CYS A 415 -6.43 9.81 -19.57
CA CYS A 415 -5.05 10.30 -19.69
C CYS A 415 -4.12 9.82 -18.55
N ALA A 416 -4.60 8.98 -17.64
CA ALA A 416 -3.78 8.42 -16.55
C ALA A 416 -2.82 7.32 -17.05
N GLU A 417 -3.14 6.64 -18.15
CA GLU A 417 -2.27 5.67 -18.81
C GLU A 417 -1.61 6.30 -20.04
N GLY A 418 -0.44 6.92 -19.84
CA GLY A 418 0.47 7.23 -20.94
C GLY A 418 0.62 8.72 -21.27
N PHE A 419 1.89 9.08 -21.45
CA PHE A 419 2.39 10.38 -21.85
C PHE A 419 1.57 11.06 -22.96
N ALA A 420 1.11 12.29 -22.67
CA ALA A 420 0.78 13.36 -23.60
C ALA A 420 -0.17 13.01 -24.76
N LEU A 421 -1.44 13.41 -24.61
CA LEU A 421 -2.19 13.86 -25.79
C LEU A 421 -1.51 15.16 -26.28
N ARG A 422 -0.80 15.05 -27.40
CA ARG A 422 -0.26 16.15 -28.19
C ARG A 422 -1.36 16.99 -28.81
#